data_AF-A0A9W7DKY5-F1
#
_entry.id   AF-A0A9W7DKY5-F1
#
_cell.length_a   1.000
_cell.length_b   1.000
_cell.length_c   1.000
_cell.angle_alpha   90.00
_cell.angle_beta   90.00
_cell.angle_gamma   90.00
#
_symmetry.space_group_name_H-M   'P 1'
#
loop_
_entity.id
_entity.type
_entity.pdbx_description
1 polymer ?
#
loop_
_entity_poly.entity_id
_entity_poly.type
_entity_poly.pdbx_seq_one_letter_code
_entity_poly.pdbx_strand_id
1 'polypeptide(L)'
;MLSFNSFLSDLEIGVNVTLDATLSLLNRTIGSILNTQQNNDFYVFAGADLGNQDKTTTCGKLLDFMEFTLRTLDTALQDNSLLKYEFVARVAGLLLESLIYHFTKFPVSSYGSSIVTQDVFHYINLFEEFKFVKPESDNDGGFGGLDDDDDLNDGNELKDSFAVLKELANLFSCQPVMLKELSNEGRLQFLRRSIIRDYIKRRLDFKPQYLVGV
;
A
#
# COMPACT_ATOMS: atom_id res chain seq x y z
N MET A 1 27.08 32.84 -21.94
CA MET A 1 27.62 32.02 -20.84
C MET A 1 26.40 31.39 -20.19
N LEU A 2 26.08 30.11 -20.48
CA LEU A 2 25.09 29.38 -19.71
C LEU A 2 25.60 29.40 -18.26
N SER A 3 24.87 30.07 -17.35
CA SER A 3 25.30 30.13 -15.96
C SER A 3 25.23 28.70 -15.40
N PHE A 4 26.16 28.34 -14.52
CA PHE A 4 26.17 27.04 -13.84
C PHE A 4 24.80 26.69 -13.22
N ASN A 5 24.07 27.71 -12.75
CA ASN A 5 22.71 27.57 -12.24
C ASN A 5 21.70 27.10 -13.29
N SER A 6 21.82 27.57 -14.55
CA SER A 6 20.97 27.09 -15.65
C SER A 6 21.24 25.60 -15.92
N PHE A 7 22.51 25.21 -15.92
CA PHE A 7 22.89 23.81 -16.12
C PHE A 7 22.39 22.90 -14.98
N LEU A 8 22.51 23.33 -13.73
CA LEU A 8 21.96 22.60 -12.58
C LEU A 8 20.44 22.46 -12.67
N SER A 9 19.75 23.52 -13.08
CA SER A 9 18.30 23.49 -13.28
C SER A 9 17.90 22.50 -14.39
N ASP A 10 18.63 22.48 -15.51
CA ASP A 10 18.38 21.53 -16.61
C ASP A 10 18.60 20.07 -16.16
N LEU A 11 19.62 19.82 -15.33
CA LEU A 11 19.87 18.50 -14.74
C LEU A 11 18.75 18.07 -13.79
N GLU A 12 18.29 18.96 -12.91
CA GLU A 12 17.19 18.68 -11.99
C GLU A 12 15.91 18.32 -12.73
N ILE A 13 15.58 19.07 -13.79
CA ILE A 13 14.46 18.77 -14.68
C ILE A 13 14.65 17.39 -15.33
N GLY A 14 15.84 17.09 -15.84
CA GLY A 14 16.15 15.80 -16.46
C GLY A 14 15.98 14.61 -15.51
N VAL A 15 16.40 14.76 -14.25
CA VAL A 15 16.20 13.75 -13.20
C VAL A 15 14.72 13.57 -12.93
N ASN A 16 13.97 14.64 -12.70
CA ASN A 16 12.53 14.58 -12.42
C ASN A 16 11.76 13.89 -13.55
N VAL A 17 12.03 14.25 -14.81
CA VAL A 17 11.41 13.60 -15.99
C VAL A 17 11.71 12.10 -16.03
N THR A 18 12.95 11.71 -15.71
CA THR A 18 13.35 10.29 -15.70
C THR A 18 12.67 9.51 -14.58
N LEU A 19 12.57 10.09 -13.38
CA LEU A 19 11.89 9.48 -12.25
C LEU A 19 10.39 9.30 -12.53
N ASP A 20 9.73 10.32 -13.10
CA ASP A 20 8.31 10.26 -13.44
C ASP A 20 8.01 9.25 -14.56
N ALA A 21 8.89 9.17 -15.57
CA ALA A 21 8.80 8.14 -16.60
C ALA A 21 8.96 6.73 -16.01
N THR A 22 9.88 6.57 -15.05
CA THR A 22 10.08 5.31 -14.33
C THR A 22 8.86 4.93 -13.51
N LEU A 23 8.30 5.87 -12.73
CA LEU A 23 7.06 5.67 -11.96
C LEU A 23 5.89 5.27 -12.87
N SER A 24 5.79 5.89 -14.05
CA SER A 24 4.77 5.55 -15.04
C SER A 24 4.90 4.10 -15.55
N LEU A 25 6.13 3.61 -15.75
CA LEU A 25 6.38 2.22 -16.12
C LEU A 25 6.06 1.26 -14.98
N LEU A 26 6.49 1.57 -13.75
CA LEU A 26 6.17 0.78 -12.57
C LEU A 26 4.66 0.65 -12.38
N ASN A 27 3.92 1.76 -12.48
CA ASN A 27 2.45 1.76 -12.36
C ASN A 27 1.77 0.87 -13.41
N ARG A 28 2.23 0.94 -14.67
CA ARG A 28 1.72 0.07 -15.75
C ARG A 28 1.96 -1.40 -15.46
N THR A 29 3.15 -1.75 -14.96
CA THR A 29 3.51 -3.12 -14.61
C THR A 29 2.70 -3.62 -13.43
N ILE A 30 2.56 -2.84 -12.35
CA ILE A 30 1.69 -3.14 -11.20
C ILE A 30 0.26 -3.43 -11.69
N GLY A 31 -0.31 -2.53 -12.49
CA GLY A 31 -1.64 -2.71 -13.06
C GLY A 31 -1.75 -3.98 -13.92
N SER A 32 -0.74 -4.27 -14.74
CA SER A 32 -0.71 -5.49 -15.57
C SER A 32 -0.67 -6.76 -14.72
N ILE A 33 0.11 -6.80 -13.64
CA ILE A 33 0.18 -7.94 -12.73
C ILE A 33 -1.17 -8.11 -12.01
N LEU A 34 -1.68 -7.04 -11.40
CA LEU A 34 -2.96 -7.04 -10.69
C LEU A 34 -4.12 -7.52 -11.57
N ASN A 35 -4.13 -7.18 -12.86
CA ASN A 35 -5.16 -7.64 -13.79
C ASN A 35 -5.11 -9.16 -14.08
N THR A 36 -4.11 -9.89 -13.59
CA THR A 36 -4.05 -11.36 -13.70
C THR A 36 -4.81 -12.11 -12.61
N GLN A 37 -5.29 -11.39 -11.58
CA GLN A 37 -6.10 -11.94 -10.49
C GLN A 37 -7.40 -12.53 -11.02
N GLN A 38 -7.72 -13.75 -10.59
CA GLN A 38 -8.93 -14.43 -11.03
C GLN A 38 -10.13 -13.93 -10.25
N ASN A 39 -11.29 -13.87 -10.92
CA ASN A 39 -12.53 -13.40 -10.31
C ASN A 39 -12.99 -14.26 -9.13
N ASN A 40 -12.54 -15.52 -9.07
CA ASN A 40 -12.89 -16.48 -8.04
C ASN A 40 -11.87 -16.57 -6.89
N ASP A 41 -10.74 -15.85 -6.95
CA ASP A 41 -9.70 -15.94 -5.91
C ASP A 41 -10.22 -15.52 -4.52
N PHE A 42 -11.17 -14.58 -4.46
CA PHE A 42 -11.82 -14.14 -3.22
C PHE A 42 -13.26 -14.65 -3.07
N TYR A 43 -13.70 -15.53 -3.97
CA TYR A 43 -15.03 -16.10 -3.98
C TYR A 43 -14.97 -17.57 -3.53
N VAL A 44 -14.81 -17.76 -2.23
CA VAL A 44 -14.62 -19.09 -1.61
C VAL A 44 -15.89 -19.55 -0.93
N PHE A 45 -16.29 -20.80 -1.18
CA PHE A 45 -17.45 -21.43 -0.56
C PHE A 45 -17.08 -22.20 0.72
N ALA A 46 -18.06 -22.37 1.62
CA ALA A 46 -17.92 -23.20 2.81
C ALA A 46 -17.55 -24.65 2.41
N GLY A 47 -16.43 -25.16 2.93
CA GLY A 47 -15.94 -26.52 2.64
C GLY A 47 -15.02 -26.63 1.41
N ALA A 48 -14.67 -25.51 0.77
CA ALA A 48 -13.57 -25.50 -0.18
C ALA A 48 -12.26 -25.83 0.57
N ASP A 49 -11.52 -26.82 0.07
CA ASP A 49 -10.15 -27.05 0.53
C ASP A 49 -9.28 -25.90 0.03
N LEU A 50 -9.13 -24.91 0.89
CA LEU A 50 -8.24 -23.77 0.65
C LEU A 50 -6.78 -24.21 0.63
N GLY A 51 -6.44 -25.43 1.08
CA GLY A 51 -5.07 -25.80 1.38
C GLY A 51 -4.40 -24.79 2.32
N ASN A 52 -3.09 -24.90 2.47
CA ASN A 52 -2.27 -23.84 3.10
C ASN A 52 -2.00 -22.70 2.10
N GLN A 53 -3.03 -22.15 1.44
CA GLN A 53 -2.82 -20.98 0.59
C GLN A 53 -2.48 -19.77 1.47
N ASP A 54 -1.21 -19.42 1.47
CA ASP A 54 -0.67 -18.29 2.24
C ASP A 54 -0.96 -16.94 1.56
N LYS A 55 -1.05 -16.93 0.23
CA LYS A 55 -1.37 -15.76 -0.60
C LYS A 55 -1.84 -16.17 -1.98
N THR A 56 -2.51 -15.26 -2.68
CA THR A 56 -2.93 -15.49 -4.07
C THR A 56 -1.73 -15.50 -5.02
N THR A 57 -1.87 -16.14 -6.19
CA THR A 57 -0.79 -16.17 -7.18
C THR A 57 -0.43 -14.78 -7.69
N THR A 58 -1.41 -13.88 -7.82
CA THR A 58 -1.16 -12.49 -8.22
C THR A 58 -0.43 -11.71 -7.15
N CYS A 59 -0.81 -11.92 -5.87
CA CYS A 59 -0.06 -11.36 -4.74
C CYS A 59 1.41 -11.79 -4.79
N GLY A 60 1.67 -13.10 -4.96
CA GLY A 60 3.04 -13.61 -5.12
C GLY A 60 3.83 -12.90 -6.24
N LYS A 61 3.26 -12.83 -7.45
CA LYS A 61 3.90 -12.15 -8.59
C LYS A 61 4.15 -10.66 -8.34
N LEU A 62 3.23 -9.99 -7.66
CA LEU A 62 3.37 -8.58 -7.34
C LEU A 62 4.46 -8.37 -6.30
N LEU A 63 4.55 -9.23 -5.28
CA LEU A 63 5.63 -9.21 -4.29
C LEU A 63 6.99 -9.41 -4.97
N ASP A 64 7.15 -10.44 -5.80
CA ASP A 64 8.40 -10.70 -6.52
C ASP A 64 8.86 -9.47 -7.33
N PHE A 65 7.92 -8.82 -8.02
CA PHE A 65 8.19 -7.60 -8.78
C PHE A 65 8.58 -6.42 -7.88
N MET A 66 7.86 -6.22 -6.78
CA MET A 66 8.11 -5.12 -5.86
C MET A 66 9.42 -5.32 -5.10
N GLU A 67 9.74 -6.53 -4.64
CA GLU A 67 11.03 -6.87 -4.03
C GLU A 67 12.18 -6.61 -4.98
N PHE A 68 12.08 -7.06 -6.24
CA PHE A 68 13.08 -6.76 -7.26
C PHE A 68 13.26 -5.25 -7.46
N THR A 69 12.14 -4.51 -7.52
CA THR A 69 12.15 -3.05 -7.69
C THR A 69 12.83 -2.37 -6.50
N LEU A 70 12.42 -2.68 -5.27
CA LEU A 70 12.97 -2.07 -4.06
C LEU A 70 14.46 -2.40 -3.87
N ARG A 71 14.90 -3.64 -4.12
CA ARG A 71 16.34 -4.00 -4.10
C ARG A 71 17.15 -3.21 -5.13
N THR A 72 16.59 -3.03 -6.32
CA THR A 72 17.24 -2.26 -7.39
C THR A 72 17.37 -0.79 -7.00
N LEU A 73 16.33 -0.19 -6.41
CA LEU A 73 16.37 1.20 -5.94
C LEU A 73 17.34 1.38 -4.78
N ASP A 74 17.37 0.43 -3.83
CA ASP A 74 18.28 0.49 -2.70
C ASP A 74 19.75 0.50 -3.14
N THR A 75 20.07 -0.36 -4.11
CA THR A 75 21.42 -0.44 -4.70
C THR A 75 21.75 0.77 -5.57
N ALA A 76 20.84 1.18 -6.45
CA ALA A 76 21.09 2.26 -7.42
C ALA A 76 21.19 3.65 -6.76
N LEU A 77 20.50 3.86 -5.63
CA LEU A 77 20.46 5.11 -4.89
C LEU A 77 21.13 4.98 -3.51
N GLN A 78 22.05 4.02 -3.36
CA GLN A 78 22.74 3.75 -2.09
C GLN A 78 23.43 4.99 -1.50
N ASP A 79 24.00 5.84 -2.37
CA ASP A 79 24.77 7.02 -2.00
C ASP A 79 23.92 8.30 -1.84
N ASN A 80 22.60 8.20 -2.02
CA ASN A 80 21.68 9.33 -1.87
C ASN A 80 20.41 8.90 -1.13
N SER A 81 20.52 8.81 0.20
CA SER A 81 19.44 8.36 1.09
C SER A 81 18.16 9.19 0.96
N LEU A 82 18.27 10.50 0.72
CA LEU A 82 17.10 11.37 0.57
C LEU A 82 16.35 11.05 -0.72
N LEU A 83 17.05 11.04 -1.86
CA LEU A 83 16.44 10.70 -3.15
C LEU A 83 15.87 9.28 -3.15
N LYS A 84 16.60 8.34 -2.52
CA LYS A 84 16.14 6.96 -2.32
C LYS A 84 14.82 6.92 -1.57
N TYR A 85 14.74 7.55 -0.41
CA TYR A 85 13.53 7.57 0.41
C TYR A 85 12.35 8.21 -0.36
N GLU A 86 12.56 9.39 -0.94
CA GLU A 86 11.52 10.10 -1.71
C GLU A 86 10.99 9.26 -2.88
N PHE A 87 11.89 8.58 -3.59
CA PHE A 87 11.49 7.75 -4.72
C PHE A 87 10.76 6.48 -4.28
N VAL A 88 11.25 5.81 -3.22
CA VAL A 88 10.56 4.66 -2.62
C VAL A 88 9.18 5.06 -2.11
N ALA A 89 9.03 6.23 -1.48
CA ALA A 89 7.75 6.73 -1.00
C ALA A 89 6.74 6.90 -2.15
N ARG A 90 7.18 7.42 -3.30
CA ARG A 90 6.33 7.50 -4.51
C ARG A 90 5.94 6.11 -5.04
N VAL A 91 6.86 5.17 -5.06
CA VAL A 91 6.60 3.77 -5.46
C VAL A 91 5.60 3.10 -4.52
N ALA A 92 5.77 3.29 -3.20
CA ALA A 92 4.85 2.79 -2.18
C ALA A 92 3.44 3.39 -2.34
N GLY A 93 3.36 4.70 -2.61
CA GLY A 93 2.10 5.38 -2.91
C GLY A 93 1.38 4.82 -4.13
N LEU A 94 2.11 4.54 -5.23
CA LEU A 94 1.54 3.89 -6.42
C LEU A 94 0.98 2.49 -6.11
N LEU A 95 1.72 1.69 -5.34
CA LEU A 95 1.26 0.37 -4.93
C LEU A 95 0.00 0.47 -4.06
N LEU A 96 0.02 1.33 -3.04
CA LEU A 96 -1.10 1.53 -2.13
C LEU A 96 -2.37 1.94 -2.89
N GLU A 97 -2.27 2.96 -3.75
CA GLU A 97 -3.40 3.42 -4.56
C GLU A 97 -3.93 2.31 -5.46
N SER A 98 -3.02 1.59 -6.14
CA SER A 98 -3.38 0.46 -7.01
C SER A 98 -4.11 -0.64 -6.26
N LEU A 99 -3.67 -0.98 -5.04
CA LEU A 99 -4.30 -2.00 -4.19
C LEU A 99 -5.69 -1.57 -3.70
N ILE A 100 -5.84 -0.31 -3.26
CA ILE A 100 -7.14 0.24 -2.83
C ILE A 100 -8.17 0.06 -3.95
N TYR A 101 -7.83 0.43 -5.19
CA TYR A 101 -8.75 0.26 -6.30
C TYR A 101 -8.90 -1.19 -6.75
N HIS A 102 -7.85 -2.01 -6.64
CA HIS A 102 -7.87 -3.39 -7.08
C HIS A 102 -8.90 -4.24 -6.31
N PHE A 103 -8.90 -4.17 -4.98
CA PHE A 103 -9.81 -5.00 -4.18
C PHE A 103 -11.29 -4.64 -4.39
N THR A 104 -11.62 -3.44 -4.88
CA THR A 104 -13.00 -3.06 -5.25
C THR A 104 -13.53 -3.76 -6.51
N LYS A 105 -12.75 -4.60 -7.19
CA LYS A 105 -13.16 -5.25 -8.44
C LYS A 105 -13.81 -6.62 -8.24
N PHE A 106 -13.56 -7.27 -7.11
CA PHE A 106 -13.87 -8.69 -6.92
C PHE A 106 -15.03 -8.89 -5.96
N PRO A 107 -15.92 -9.88 -6.20
CA PRO A 107 -16.84 -10.33 -5.17
C PRO A 107 -16.06 -11.06 -4.06
N VAL A 108 -16.34 -10.73 -2.80
CA VAL A 108 -15.61 -11.28 -1.64
C VAL A 108 -16.57 -12.01 -0.70
N SER A 109 -16.29 -13.30 -0.50
CA SER A 109 -17.03 -14.12 0.47
C SER A 109 -16.48 -13.94 1.89
N SER A 110 -17.22 -14.39 2.91
CA SER A 110 -16.72 -14.38 4.30
C SER A 110 -15.45 -15.22 4.49
N TYR A 111 -15.18 -16.20 3.64
CA TYR A 111 -13.92 -16.96 3.65
C TYR A 111 -12.85 -16.27 2.80
N GLY A 112 -13.24 -15.71 1.65
CA GLY A 112 -12.35 -14.95 0.78
C GLY A 112 -11.82 -13.67 1.42
N SER A 113 -12.54 -13.09 2.39
CA SER A 113 -12.02 -11.96 3.17
C SER A 113 -10.74 -12.32 3.94
N SER A 114 -10.58 -13.58 4.36
CA SER A 114 -9.34 -14.03 5.02
C SER A 114 -8.17 -14.04 4.04
N ILE A 115 -8.40 -14.43 2.79
CA ILE A 115 -7.39 -14.40 1.73
C ILE A 115 -7.01 -12.94 1.41
N VAL A 116 -8.00 -12.04 1.32
CA VAL A 116 -7.73 -10.59 1.18
C VAL A 116 -6.84 -10.09 2.32
N THR A 117 -7.15 -10.45 3.56
CA THR A 117 -6.34 -10.07 4.73
C THR A 117 -4.92 -10.63 4.67
N GLN A 118 -4.74 -11.87 4.21
CA GLN A 118 -3.43 -12.47 3.99
C GLN A 118 -2.63 -11.72 2.91
N ASP A 119 -3.22 -11.48 1.74
CA ASP A 119 -2.57 -10.70 0.67
C ASP A 119 -2.16 -9.31 1.18
N VAL A 120 -3.05 -8.61 1.90
CA VAL A 120 -2.77 -7.30 2.53
C VAL A 120 -1.62 -7.40 3.54
N PHE A 121 -1.59 -8.44 4.35
CA PHE A 121 -0.51 -8.66 5.31
C PHE A 121 0.84 -8.81 4.60
N HIS A 122 0.92 -9.60 3.53
CA HIS A 122 2.15 -9.75 2.75
C HIS A 122 2.61 -8.44 2.11
N TYR A 123 1.69 -7.63 1.57
CA TYR A 123 2.05 -6.31 1.02
C TYR A 123 2.58 -5.35 2.07
N ILE A 124 2.08 -5.42 3.30
CA ILE A 124 2.56 -4.59 4.41
C ILE A 124 3.96 -5.02 4.86
N ASN A 125 4.19 -6.33 4.98
CA ASN A 125 5.47 -6.87 5.43
C ASN A 125 6.62 -6.60 4.46
N LEU A 126 6.32 -6.36 3.17
CA LEU A 126 7.31 -5.90 2.20
C LEU A 126 8.07 -4.67 2.71
N PHE A 127 7.38 -3.70 3.31
CA PHE A 127 8.05 -2.49 3.80
C PHE A 127 8.73 -2.70 5.16
N GLU A 128 8.35 -3.75 5.89
CA GLU A 128 8.98 -4.16 7.14
C GLU A 128 10.37 -4.79 6.90
N GLU A 129 10.55 -5.52 5.78
CA GLU A 129 11.83 -6.12 5.39
C GLU A 129 12.88 -5.08 4.98
N PHE A 130 12.50 -4.06 4.20
CA PHE A 130 13.45 -3.14 3.58
C PHE A 130 13.81 -1.90 4.43
N LYS A 131 13.03 -1.58 5.48
CA LYS A 131 13.29 -0.50 6.45
C LYS A 131 13.84 0.81 5.86
N PHE A 132 13.13 1.40 4.91
CA PHE A 132 13.49 2.72 4.37
C PHE A 132 13.10 3.83 5.35
N VAL A 133 14.07 4.29 6.14
CA VAL A 133 13.87 5.38 7.11
C VAL A 133 14.13 6.72 6.42
N LYS A 134 13.28 7.71 6.69
CA LYS A 134 13.48 9.08 6.23
C LYS A 134 14.76 9.64 6.86
N PRO A 135 15.70 10.19 6.08
CA PRO A 135 16.86 10.84 6.67
C PRO A 135 16.39 12.00 7.56
N GLU A 136 16.80 12.01 8.83
CA GLU A 136 16.54 13.14 9.72
C GLU A 136 17.19 14.39 9.12
N SER A 137 16.46 15.51 9.10
CA SER A 137 17.09 16.80 8.85
C SER A 137 17.94 17.13 10.08
N ASP A 138 19.24 17.38 9.90
CA ASP A 138 20.26 17.70 10.93
C ASP A 138 19.96 18.98 11.77
N ASN A 139 18.73 19.18 12.25
CA ASN A 139 18.34 20.42 12.91
C ASN A 139 17.30 20.17 14.02
N ASP A 140 17.72 19.54 15.10
CA ASP A 140 17.38 20.05 16.42
C ASP A 140 18.58 19.89 17.36
N GLY A 141 19.13 21.02 17.83
CA GLY A 141 20.18 21.08 18.85
C GLY A 141 19.63 20.77 20.24
N GLY A 142 18.86 19.69 20.36
CA GLY A 142 18.23 19.22 21.59
C GLY A 142 19.22 18.46 22.46
N PHE A 143 19.59 19.08 23.58
CA PHE A 143 20.36 18.51 24.68
C PHE A 143 19.85 17.08 25.02
N GLY A 144 20.68 16.06 24.76
CA GLY A 144 20.37 14.65 25.02
C GLY A 144 20.07 14.39 26.49
N GLY A 145 18.77 14.36 26.81
CA GLY A 145 18.23 13.90 28.07
C GLY A 145 18.28 12.38 28.13
N LEU A 146 18.90 11.89 29.19
CA LEU A 146 18.83 10.51 29.66
C LEU A 146 17.41 10.24 30.14
N ASP A 147 16.50 9.89 29.25
CA ASP A 147 15.24 9.26 29.60
C ASP A 147 15.12 7.98 28.77
N ASP A 148 15.38 6.87 29.47
CA ASP A 148 15.04 5.51 29.09
C ASP A 148 13.51 5.40 28.89
N ASP A 149 13.04 5.56 27.65
CA ASP A 149 11.75 5.08 27.16
C ASP A 149 11.88 4.84 25.64
N ASP A 150 12.66 3.82 25.29
CA ASP A 150 12.88 3.32 23.93
C ASP A 150 11.67 2.46 23.48
N ASP A 151 10.46 3.03 23.61
CA ASP A 151 9.19 2.36 23.31
C ASP A 151 8.58 2.90 22.00
N LEU A 152 8.83 2.14 20.92
CA LEU A 152 7.89 1.87 19.83
C LEU A 152 7.53 3.00 18.84
N ASN A 153 8.50 3.76 18.34
CA ASN A 153 8.36 4.36 17.01
C ASN A 153 9.24 3.57 16.02
N ASP A 154 8.68 2.50 15.42
CA ASP A 154 9.33 1.69 14.36
C ASP A 154 9.68 2.50 13.10
N GLY A 155 9.43 3.83 13.08
CA GLY A 155 9.97 4.79 12.11
C GLY A 155 9.59 4.55 10.65
N ASN A 156 8.73 3.56 10.40
CA ASN A 156 8.41 3.07 9.08
C ASN A 156 7.10 3.69 8.61
N GLU A 157 7.13 5.00 8.39
CA GLU A 157 5.99 5.79 7.87
C GLU A 157 5.38 5.15 6.61
N LEU A 158 6.19 4.46 5.81
CA LEU A 158 5.75 3.73 4.62
C LEU A 158 4.86 2.55 4.98
N LYS A 159 5.27 1.68 5.90
CA LYS A 159 4.44 0.58 6.41
C LYS A 159 3.13 1.10 7.02
N ASP A 160 3.21 2.17 7.81
CA ASP A 160 2.03 2.77 8.46
C ASP A 160 1.02 3.33 7.48
N SER A 161 1.48 3.81 6.31
CA SER A 161 0.60 4.27 5.24
C SER A 161 -0.28 3.14 4.68
N PHE A 162 0.16 1.88 4.76
CA PHE A 162 -0.61 0.72 4.32
C PHE A 162 -1.61 0.21 5.36
N ALA A 163 -1.60 0.73 6.60
CA ALA A 163 -2.58 0.34 7.62
C ALA A 163 -4.03 0.57 7.18
N VAL A 164 -4.27 1.52 6.27
CA VAL A 164 -5.59 1.75 5.66
C VAL A 164 -6.11 0.52 4.89
N LEU A 165 -5.23 -0.29 4.31
CA LEU A 165 -5.64 -1.53 3.62
C LEU A 165 -6.19 -2.57 4.60
N LYS A 166 -5.65 -2.64 5.83
CA LYS A 166 -6.18 -3.53 6.88
C LYS A 166 -7.60 -3.12 7.26
N GLU A 167 -7.84 -1.83 7.46
CA GLU A 167 -9.18 -1.32 7.76
C GLU A 167 -10.16 -1.55 6.59
N LEU A 168 -9.71 -1.34 5.35
CA LEU A 168 -10.50 -1.64 4.16
C LEU A 168 -10.82 -3.14 4.01
N ALA A 169 -9.86 -4.02 4.30
CA ALA A 169 -10.07 -5.47 4.27
C ALA A 169 -11.12 -5.91 5.31
N ASN A 170 -11.14 -5.28 6.49
CA ASN A 170 -12.13 -5.56 7.53
C ASN A 170 -13.57 -5.26 7.09
N LEU A 171 -13.79 -4.36 6.11
CA LEU A 171 -15.12 -4.11 5.55
C LEU A 171 -15.72 -5.34 4.87
N PHE A 172 -14.90 -6.31 4.44
CA PHE A 172 -15.39 -7.55 3.83
C PHE A 172 -15.89 -8.57 4.84
N SER A 173 -15.34 -8.59 6.05
CA SER A 173 -15.59 -9.63 7.06
C SER A 173 -16.42 -9.17 8.25
N CYS A 174 -16.50 -7.86 8.53
CA CYS A 174 -17.19 -7.37 9.71
C CYS A 174 -18.70 -7.65 9.67
N GLN A 175 -19.33 -7.67 10.84
CA GLN A 175 -20.80 -7.79 10.92
C GLN A 175 -21.46 -6.55 10.29
N PRO A 176 -22.62 -6.70 9.61
CA PRO A 176 -23.27 -5.58 8.93
C PRO A 176 -23.61 -4.38 9.81
N VAL A 177 -23.89 -4.60 11.10
CA VAL A 177 -24.20 -3.53 12.07
C VAL A 177 -22.99 -2.62 12.32
N MET A 178 -21.77 -3.16 12.22
CA MET A 178 -20.52 -2.43 12.46
C MET A 178 -20.06 -1.60 11.25
N LEU A 179 -20.65 -1.81 10.06
CA LEU A 179 -20.19 -1.17 8.82
C LEU A 179 -20.24 0.35 8.90
N LYS A 180 -21.27 0.91 9.53
CA LYS A 180 -21.42 2.36 9.69
C LYS A 180 -20.33 2.94 10.58
N GLU A 181 -20.08 2.34 11.74
CA GLU A 181 -19.06 2.81 12.70
C GLU A 181 -17.67 2.68 12.08
N LEU A 182 -17.33 1.50 11.56
CA LEU A 182 -16.04 1.24 10.93
C LEU A 182 -15.76 2.20 9.77
N SER A 183 -16.77 2.53 8.97
CA SER A 183 -16.62 3.48 7.84
C SER A 183 -16.39 4.93 8.27
N ASN A 184 -16.70 5.29 9.52
CA ASN A 184 -16.64 6.67 10.01
C ASN A 184 -15.53 6.90 11.05
N GLU A 185 -14.73 5.88 11.35
CA GLU A 185 -13.66 5.92 12.34
C GLU A 185 -12.30 5.63 11.68
N GLY A 186 -11.22 5.67 12.47
CA GLY A 186 -9.89 5.26 12.05
C GLY A 186 -9.33 6.05 10.88
N ARG A 187 -8.71 5.34 9.92
CA ARG A 187 -8.16 5.89 8.67
C ARG A 187 -9.23 5.98 7.58
N LEU A 188 -10.28 5.16 7.65
CA LEU A 188 -11.37 5.17 6.67
C LEU A 188 -12.11 6.50 6.60
N GLN A 189 -12.20 7.26 7.70
CA GLN A 189 -12.84 8.58 7.70
C GLN A 189 -12.20 9.58 6.70
N PHE A 190 -10.93 9.39 6.34
CA PHE A 190 -10.20 10.25 5.41
C PHE A 190 -10.30 9.78 3.96
N LEU A 191 -10.87 8.59 3.70
CA LEU A 191 -11.08 8.07 2.36
C LEU A 191 -12.37 8.62 1.74
N ARG A 192 -12.38 8.68 0.40
CA ARG A 192 -13.59 9.03 -0.35
C ARG A 192 -14.68 8.00 -0.07
N ARG A 193 -15.87 8.48 0.28
CA ARG A 193 -17.05 7.62 0.56
C ARG A 193 -17.40 6.68 -0.60
N SER A 194 -17.11 7.07 -1.83
CA SER A 194 -17.29 6.19 -3.00
C SER A 194 -16.46 4.91 -2.88
N ILE A 195 -15.19 5.00 -2.45
CA ILE A 195 -14.31 3.84 -2.30
C ILE A 195 -14.87 2.90 -1.24
N ILE A 196 -15.21 3.42 -0.06
CA ILE A 196 -15.77 2.61 1.03
C ILE A 196 -17.04 1.89 0.58
N ARG A 197 -17.95 2.61 -0.10
CA ARG A 197 -19.19 2.02 -0.62
C ARG A 197 -18.89 0.93 -1.66
N ASP A 198 -17.87 1.10 -2.49
CA ASP A 198 -17.48 0.10 -3.47
C ASP A 198 -16.92 -1.17 -2.82
N TYR A 199 -16.15 -1.06 -1.73
CA TYR A 199 -15.77 -2.21 -0.90
C TYR A 199 -17.01 -2.94 -0.33
N ILE A 200 -17.95 -2.21 0.27
CA ILE A 200 -19.15 -2.81 0.88
C ILE A 200 -20.01 -3.52 -0.17
N LYS A 201 -20.17 -2.95 -1.37
CA LYS A 201 -20.93 -3.56 -2.48
C LYS A 201 -20.31 -4.87 -2.99
N ARG A 202 -19.02 -5.08 -2.73
CA ARG A 202 -18.31 -6.30 -3.15
C ARG A 202 -18.48 -7.47 -2.19
N ARG A 203 -19.04 -7.25 -1.00
CA ARG A 203 -19.42 -8.35 -0.11
C ARG A 203 -20.47 -9.23 -0.77
N LEU A 204 -20.33 -10.55 -0.61
CA LEU A 204 -21.35 -11.49 -1.11
C LEU A 204 -22.70 -11.39 -0.42
N ASP A 205 -22.72 -11.00 0.85
CA ASP A 205 -23.94 -10.81 1.64
C ASP A 205 -24.52 -9.39 1.50
N PHE A 206 -24.02 -8.60 0.55
CA PHE A 206 -24.36 -7.19 0.40
C PHE A 206 -25.88 -6.97 0.28
N LYS A 207 -26.36 -5.98 1.02
CA LYS A 207 -27.71 -5.44 0.91
C LYS A 207 -27.62 -3.92 0.81
N PRO A 208 -28.48 -3.25 0.00
CA PRO A 208 -28.46 -1.79 -0.13
C PRO A 208 -28.54 -1.04 1.21
N GLN A 209 -29.23 -1.61 2.19
CA GLN A 209 -29.33 -1.06 3.55
C GLN A 209 -27.99 -0.92 4.29
N TYR A 210 -26.96 -1.68 3.90
CA TYR A 210 -25.61 -1.59 4.50
C TYR A 210 -24.91 -0.26 4.18
N LEU A 211 -25.38 0.47 3.17
CA LEU A 211 -24.80 1.77 2.79
C LEU A 211 -25.44 2.94 3.57
N VAL A 212 -26.44 2.69 4.42
CA VAL A 212 -27.11 3.76 5.17
C VAL A 212 -26.14 4.31 6.23
N GLY A 213 -25.75 5.58 6.08
CA GLY A 213 -24.83 6.25 7.00
C GLY A 213 -23.34 6.02 6.70
N VAL A 214 -23.02 5.40 5.57
CA VAL A 214 -21.66 5.27 4.99
C VAL A 214 -21.43 6.34 3.93
#